data_AF-A0A524EBB5-F1
#
_entry.id   AF-A0A524EBB5-F1
#
_cell.length_a   1.000
_cell.length_b   1.000
_cell.length_c   1.000
_cell.angle_alpha   90.00
_cell.angle_beta   90.00
_cell.angle_gamma   90.00
#
_symmetry.space_group_name_H-M   'P 1'
#
loop_
_entity.id
_entity.type
_entity.pdbx_description
1 polymer ?
#
loop_
_entity_poly.entity_id
_entity_poly.type
_entity_poly.pdbx_seq_one_letter_code
_entity_poly.pdbx_strand_id
1 'polypeptide(L)'
;MSDEPKKKPISTELGLIVKTDVETLRKAVEKVLFEYVEFSEDSEGRIRSCVGDLVCGEALIFREDMDFLPAEIVAINLDEDLWFVMSTSEIPENGFPTTKDAVRVAESEKKKLRILEEFFTKEAGLEVENLDELRTDDREDAQNLLKIVKDAAKRYHH
;
A
#
# COMPACT_ATOMS: atom_id res chain seq x y z
N MET A 1 -21.17 33.97 -9.19
CA MET A 1 -20.30 32.90 -9.72
C MET A 1 -19.83 32.12 -8.52
N SER A 2 -20.35 30.91 -8.36
CA SER A 2 -20.10 30.09 -7.19
C SER A 2 -18.70 29.49 -7.30
N ASP A 3 -17.80 29.90 -6.41
CA ASP A 3 -16.55 29.18 -6.17
C ASP A 3 -16.91 27.79 -5.66
N GLU A 4 -16.78 26.78 -6.51
CA GLU A 4 -16.76 25.39 -6.05
C GLU A 4 -15.63 25.24 -5.04
N PRO A 5 -15.85 24.58 -3.90
CA PRO A 5 -14.76 24.30 -2.98
C PRO A 5 -13.76 23.42 -3.72
N LYS A 6 -12.61 24.01 -4.08
CA LYS A 6 -11.46 23.27 -4.64
C LYS A 6 -11.20 22.09 -3.71
N LYS A 7 -11.57 20.89 -4.14
CA LYS A 7 -11.26 19.65 -3.45
C LYS A 7 -9.75 19.65 -3.26
N LYS A 8 -9.29 19.67 -2.00
CA LYS A 8 -7.89 19.43 -1.72
C LYS A 8 -7.59 18.00 -2.18
N PRO A 9 -6.53 17.77 -2.98
CA PRO A 9 -6.08 16.41 -3.27
C PRO A 9 -5.80 15.69 -1.94
N ILE A 10 -6.25 14.46 -1.83
CA ILE A 10 -5.97 13.60 -0.69
C ILE A 10 -4.55 13.06 -0.93
N SER A 11 -3.60 13.61 -0.20
CA SER A 11 -2.16 13.29 -0.26
C SER A 11 -1.86 11.86 -0.73
N THR A 12 -1.11 11.75 -1.83
CA THR A 12 -0.53 10.52 -2.39
C THR A 12 0.49 9.84 -1.45
N GLU A 13 0.67 10.37 -0.24
CA GLU A 13 1.56 9.84 0.79
C GLU A 13 1.16 8.46 1.31
N LEU A 14 -0.03 7.95 0.99
CA LEU A 14 -0.53 6.69 1.53
C LEU A 14 -0.15 5.44 0.71
N GLY A 15 0.12 5.55 -0.60
CA GLY A 15 0.42 4.38 -1.45
C GLY A 15 0.25 4.63 -2.95
N LEU A 16 0.47 3.58 -3.74
CA LEU A 16 0.47 3.53 -5.20
C LEU A 16 -0.66 2.64 -5.71
N ILE A 17 -1.29 2.98 -6.84
CA ILE A 17 -2.17 2.03 -7.56
C ILE A 17 -1.40 1.49 -8.76
N VAL A 18 -1.40 0.18 -8.92
CA VAL A 18 -0.71 -0.50 -10.03
C VAL A 18 -1.55 -1.66 -10.55
N LYS A 19 -1.62 -1.77 -11.88
CA LYS A 19 -2.20 -2.94 -12.53
C LYS A 19 -1.12 -3.98 -12.83
N THR A 20 -1.10 -5.09 -12.09
CA THR A 20 -0.04 -6.10 -12.16
C THR A 20 -0.45 -7.43 -11.53
N ASP A 21 0.35 -8.47 -11.78
CA ASP A 21 0.22 -9.78 -11.15
C ASP A 21 1.01 -9.89 -9.83
N VAL A 22 0.70 -10.91 -9.04
CA VAL A 22 1.33 -11.16 -7.73
C VAL A 22 2.83 -11.44 -7.82
N GLU A 23 3.31 -12.08 -8.89
CA GLU A 23 4.75 -12.35 -9.05
C GLU A 23 5.55 -11.06 -9.27
N THR A 24 4.97 -10.11 -10.00
CA THR A 24 5.55 -8.78 -10.21
C THR A 24 5.55 -7.97 -8.92
N LEU A 25 4.52 -8.07 -8.08
CA LEU A 25 4.53 -7.50 -6.73
C LEU A 25 5.67 -8.06 -5.88
N ARG A 26 5.86 -9.39 -5.87
CA ARG A 26 6.96 -10.04 -5.15
C ARG A 26 8.32 -9.51 -5.58
N LYS A 27 8.57 -9.41 -6.89
CA LYS A 27 9.82 -8.84 -7.44
C LYS A 27 10.03 -7.38 -7.05
N ALA A 28 8.95 -6.60 -6.94
CA ALA A 28 9.04 -5.21 -6.49
C ALA A 28 9.43 -5.14 -5.01
N VAL A 29 8.84 -5.99 -4.17
CA VAL A 29 9.12 -6.09 -2.74
C VAL A 29 10.57 -6.48 -2.48
N GLU A 30 11.14 -7.40 -3.25
CA GLU A 30 12.56 -7.79 -3.17
C GLU A 30 13.53 -6.61 -3.41
N LYS A 31 13.07 -5.49 -3.99
CA LYS A 31 13.89 -4.27 -4.14
C LYS A 31 13.97 -3.44 -2.86
N VAL A 32 13.02 -3.61 -1.94
CA VAL A 32 12.85 -2.74 -0.76
C VAL A 32 12.92 -3.47 0.57
N LEU A 33 12.61 -4.77 0.59
CA LEU A 33 12.73 -5.64 1.75
C LEU A 33 13.86 -6.66 1.51
N PHE A 34 14.59 -7.01 2.57
CA PHE A 34 15.70 -7.96 2.47
C PHE A 34 15.28 -9.40 2.78
N GLU A 35 14.96 -9.68 4.04
CA GLU A 35 14.40 -10.95 4.51
C GLU A 35 12.96 -10.65 4.98
N TYR A 36 11.98 -11.31 4.38
CA TYR A 36 10.57 -11.07 4.69
C TYR A 36 9.74 -12.36 4.66
N VAL A 37 8.65 -12.33 5.40
CA VAL A 37 7.59 -13.33 5.35
C VAL A 37 6.40 -12.81 4.55
N GLU A 38 5.75 -13.70 3.81
CA GLU A 38 4.58 -13.39 2.98
C GLU A 38 3.34 -14.08 3.58
N PHE A 39 2.27 -13.32 3.79
CA PHE A 39 0.98 -13.85 4.22
C PHE A 39 -0.18 -12.99 3.69
N SER A 40 -1.38 -13.54 3.71
CA SER A 40 -2.58 -12.80 3.34
C SER A 40 -3.45 -12.49 4.55
N GLU A 41 -4.19 -11.40 4.47
CA GLU A 41 -5.16 -10.98 5.47
C GLU A 41 -6.51 -10.74 4.80
N ASP A 42 -7.56 -11.36 5.32
CA ASP A 42 -8.91 -11.13 4.82
C ASP A 42 -9.52 -9.82 5.35
N SER A 43 -10.74 -9.50 4.91
CA SER A 43 -11.45 -8.29 5.36
C SER A 43 -11.83 -8.29 6.85
N GLU A 44 -11.72 -9.43 7.54
CA GLU A 44 -11.94 -9.56 8.99
C GLU A 44 -10.63 -9.52 9.79
N GLY A 45 -9.48 -9.34 9.14
CA GLY A 45 -8.17 -9.32 9.80
C GLY A 45 -7.60 -10.72 10.06
N ARG A 46 -8.15 -11.78 9.46
CA ARG A 46 -7.66 -13.14 9.67
C ARG A 46 -6.49 -13.44 8.74
N ILE A 47 -5.36 -13.77 9.35
CA ILE A 47 -4.14 -14.14 8.65
C ILE A 47 -4.26 -15.55 8.06
N ARG A 48 -3.87 -15.71 6.80
CA ARG A 48 -3.83 -16.98 6.08
C ARG A 48 -2.51 -17.12 5.33
N SER A 49 -2.11 -18.37 5.07
CA SER A 49 -1.04 -18.63 4.11
C SER A 49 -1.48 -18.18 2.72
N CYS A 50 -0.59 -17.54 1.96
CA CYS A 50 -0.85 -17.12 0.58
C CYS A 50 -0.98 -18.30 -0.37
N VAL A 51 -2.14 -18.96 -0.34
CA VAL A 51 -2.49 -20.09 -1.19
C VAL A 51 -3.83 -19.82 -1.83
N GLY A 52 -3.82 -19.53 -3.14
CA GLY A 52 -5.02 -19.24 -3.94
C GLY A 52 -5.14 -17.79 -4.37
N ASP A 53 -6.22 -17.49 -5.09
CA ASP A 53 -6.53 -16.14 -5.57
C ASP A 53 -7.08 -15.29 -4.42
N LEU A 54 -6.52 -14.09 -4.27
CA LEU A 54 -7.01 -13.08 -3.32
C LEU A 54 -8.29 -12.45 -3.88
N VAL A 55 -9.31 -12.26 -3.04
CA VAL A 55 -10.52 -11.53 -3.46
C VAL A 55 -10.39 -10.03 -3.20
N CYS A 56 -11.20 -9.24 -3.88
CA CYS A 56 -11.29 -7.79 -3.68
C CYS A 56 -11.44 -7.43 -2.19
N GLY A 57 -10.55 -6.56 -1.70
CA GLY A 57 -10.46 -6.11 -0.31
C GLY A 57 -9.53 -6.92 0.59
N GLU A 58 -9.05 -8.09 0.15
CA GLU A 58 -8.00 -8.84 0.85
C GLU A 58 -6.62 -8.22 0.59
N ALA A 59 -5.74 -8.38 1.58
CA ALA A 59 -4.38 -7.88 1.53
C ALA A 59 -3.38 -9.01 1.38
N LEU A 60 -2.36 -8.77 0.57
CA LEU A 60 -1.11 -9.49 0.51
C LEU A 60 -0.07 -8.66 1.27
N ILE A 61 0.52 -9.24 2.32
CA ILE A 61 1.41 -8.55 3.24
C ILE A 61 2.79 -9.19 3.18
N PHE A 62 3.79 -8.33 3.01
CA PHE A 62 5.20 -8.68 3.07
C PHE A 62 5.81 -7.96 4.26
N ARG A 63 6.22 -8.71 5.29
CA ARG A 63 6.75 -8.15 6.54
C ARG A 63 8.19 -8.56 6.73
N GLU A 64 9.07 -7.62 7.05
CA GLU A 64 10.47 -7.93 7.37
C GLU A 64 10.58 -8.92 8.54
N ASP A 65 11.50 -9.87 8.41
CA ASP A 65 11.83 -10.83 9.47
C ASP A 65 12.79 -10.17 10.47
N MET A 66 12.25 -9.28 11.31
CA MET A 66 13.01 -8.62 12.36
C MET A 66 12.16 -8.29 13.60
N ASP A 67 12.83 -8.26 14.76
CA ASP A 67 12.17 -8.08 16.06
C ASP A 67 11.70 -6.66 16.35
N PHE A 68 12.27 -5.65 15.70
CA PHE A 68 12.05 -4.24 16.04
C PHE A 68 11.66 -3.42 14.82
N LEU A 69 10.43 -2.92 14.83
CA LEU A 69 9.88 -2.02 13.80
C LEU A 69 10.01 -2.60 12.39
N PRO A 70 9.52 -3.83 12.15
CA PRO A 70 9.60 -4.42 10.82
C PRO A 70 8.87 -3.52 9.83
N ALA A 71 9.50 -3.28 8.69
CA ALA A 71 8.81 -2.66 7.57
C ALA A 71 7.85 -3.67 6.94
N GLU A 72 6.73 -3.15 6.47
CA GLU A 72 5.69 -3.91 5.78
C GLU A 72 5.39 -3.25 4.44
N ILE A 73 5.29 -4.07 3.40
CA ILE A 73 4.65 -3.70 2.14
C ILE A 73 3.30 -4.40 2.12
N VAL A 74 2.24 -3.62 2.00
CA VAL A 74 0.85 -4.12 1.98
C VAL A 74 0.28 -3.85 0.60
N ALA A 75 -0.10 -4.90 -0.12
CA ALA A 75 -0.74 -4.84 -1.43
C ALA A 75 -2.18 -5.33 -1.32
N ILE A 76 -3.15 -4.47 -1.62
CA ILE A 76 -4.57 -4.74 -1.42
C ILE A 76 -5.22 -4.94 -2.77
N ASN A 77 -5.89 -6.07 -2.92
CA ASN A 77 -6.60 -6.39 -4.14
C ASN A 77 -7.79 -5.44 -4.28
N LEU A 78 -7.79 -4.62 -5.32
CA LEU A 78 -8.88 -3.72 -5.67
C LEU A 78 -9.80 -4.33 -6.72
N ASP A 79 -9.25 -5.07 -7.69
CA ASP A 79 -9.95 -5.76 -8.76
C ASP A 79 -8.99 -6.72 -9.50
N GLU A 80 -9.43 -7.38 -10.57
CA GLU A 80 -8.59 -8.23 -11.42
C GLU A 80 -7.26 -7.54 -11.81
N ASP A 81 -6.17 -8.03 -11.23
CA ASP A 81 -4.81 -7.50 -11.32
C ASP A 81 -4.66 -6.03 -10.91
N LEU A 82 -5.61 -5.41 -10.24
CA LEU A 82 -5.52 -4.03 -9.76
C LEU A 82 -5.19 -4.00 -8.27
N TRP A 83 -4.10 -3.34 -7.91
CA TRP A 83 -3.59 -3.35 -6.54
C TRP A 83 -3.36 -1.95 -6.00
N PHE A 84 -3.70 -1.75 -4.73
CA PHE A 84 -3.22 -0.62 -3.94
C PHE A 84 -2.05 -1.07 -3.07
N VAL A 85 -0.87 -0.49 -3.29
CA VAL A 85 0.38 -0.85 -2.63
C VAL A 85 0.82 0.27 -1.71
N MET A 86 1.03 -0.04 -0.43
CA MET A 86 1.54 0.91 0.55
C MET A 86 2.75 0.35 1.32
N SER A 87 3.56 1.26 1.86
CA SER A 87 4.62 0.92 2.81
C SER A 87 4.20 1.45 4.19
N THR A 88 4.34 0.61 5.20
CA THR A 88 4.12 0.96 6.61
C THR A 88 5.21 0.32 7.46
N SER A 89 5.32 0.72 8.71
CA SER A 89 6.23 0.13 9.69
C SER A 89 5.49 0.06 11.02
N GLU A 90 5.75 -0.99 11.79
CA GLU A 90 5.18 -1.09 13.14
C GLU A 90 5.66 0.11 13.99
N ILE A 91 4.74 0.75 14.73
CA ILE A 91 5.08 1.80 15.70
C ILE A 91 5.21 1.16 17.09
N PRO A 92 6.23 1.51 17.89
CA PRO A 92 6.33 0.98 19.25
C PRO A 92 5.08 1.32 20.07
N GLU A 93 4.66 0.44 20.99
CA GLU A 93 3.46 0.67 21.84
C GLU A 93 3.48 2.03 22.59
N ASN A 94 4.67 2.51 22.96
CA ASN A 94 4.85 3.80 23.64
C ASN A 94 5.13 4.98 22.69
N GLY A 95 4.96 4.77 21.38
CA GLY A 95 5.36 5.68 20.33
C GLY A 95 6.87 5.79 20.15
N PHE A 96 7.28 6.63 19.20
CA PHE A 96 8.69 6.90 18.96
C PHE A 96 9.31 7.70 20.13
N PRO A 97 10.48 7.29 20.65
CA PRO A 97 11.16 8.00 21.74
C PRO A 97 11.47 9.46 21.42
N THR A 98 11.69 9.78 20.14
CA THR A 98 11.94 11.14 19.68
C THR A 98 11.23 11.45 18.36
N THR A 99 10.96 12.72 18.10
CA THR A 99 10.48 13.19 16.79
C THR A 99 11.45 12.82 15.66
N LYS A 100 12.75 12.76 15.93
CA LYS A 100 13.75 12.40 14.94
C LYS A 100 13.60 10.94 14.50
N ASP A 101 13.24 10.05 15.41
CA ASP A 101 13.02 8.64 15.08
C ASP A 101 11.74 8.46 14.27
N ALA A 102 10.66 9.17 14.63
CA ALA A 102 9.43 9.21 13.83
C ALA A 102 9.68 9.71 12.39
N VAL A 103 10.44 10.80 12.25
CA VAL A 103 10.78 11.37 10.93
C VAL A 103 11.62 10.39 10.11
N ARG A 104 12.57 9.68 10.72
CA ARG A 104 13.39 8.67 10.02
C ARG A 104 12.58 7.51 9.48
N VAL A 105 11.58 7.04 10.24
CA VAL A 105 10.68 5.97 9.77
C VAL A 105 9.85 6.46 8.60
N ALA A 106 9.23 7.63 8.72
CA ALA A 106 8.45 8.22 7.62
C ALA A 106 9.30 8.48 6.35
N GLU A 107 10.54 8.93 6.50
CA GLU A 107 11.48 9.10 5.38
C GLU A 107 11.85 7.74 4.74
N SER A 108 12.00 6.70 5.55
CA SER A 108 12.26 5.33 5.08
C SER A 108 11.09 4.79 4.26
N GLU A 109 9.87 4.92 4.74
CA GLU A 109 8.64 4.51 4.03
C GLU A 109 8.49 5.26 2.69
N LYS A 110 8.66 6.58 2.69
CA LYS A 110 8.65 7.40 1.47
C LYS A 110 9.72 6.94 0.47
N LYS A 111 10.91 6.58 0.95
CA LYS A 111 11.98 6.06 0.10
C LYS A 111 11.61 4.71 -0.50
N LYS A 112 11.03 3.79 0.29
CA LYS A 112 10.57 2.48 -0.21
C LYS A 112 9.50 2.64 -1.29
N LEU A 113 8.48 3.46 -1.05
CA LEU A 113 7.45 3.77 -2.06
C LEU A 113 8.04 4.31 -3.36
N ARG A 114 9.03 5.22 -3.27
CA ARG A 114 9.72 5.74 -4.46
C ARG A 114 10.48 4.66 -5.23
N ILE A 115 11.11 3.71 -4.54
CA ILE A 115 11.80 2.58 -5.17
C ILE A 115 10.78 1.66 -5.86
N LEU A 116 9.64 1.39 -5.23
CA LEU A 116 8.55 0.61 -5.83
C LEU A 116 7.99 1.29 -7.07
N GLU A 117 7.71 2.59 -7.00
CA GLU A 117 7.26 3.39 -8.15
C GLU A 117 8.27 3.34 -9.30
N GLU A 118 9.57 3.48 -9.00
CA GLU A 118 10.64 3.39 -9.99
C GLU A 118 10.72 1.99 -10.63
N PHE A 119 10.58 0.94 -9.82
CA PHE A 119 10.54 -0.43 -10.32
C PHE A 119 9.34 -0.65 -11.26
N PHE A 120 8.13 -0.30 -10.82
CA PHE A 120 6.92 -0.50 -11.63
C PHE A 120 7.00 0.29 -12.94
N THR A 121 7.38 1.56 -12.90
CA THR A 121 7.39 2.42 -14.09
C THR A 121 8.54 2.15 -15.04
N LYS A 122 9.77 1.95 -14.54
CA LYS A 122 10.97 1.88 -15.39
C LYS A 122 11.44 0.47 -15.66
N GLU A 123 11.34 -0.43 -14.69
CA GLU A 123 11.81 -1.81 -14.86
C GLU A 123 10.70 -2.71 -15.42
N ALA A 124 9.49 -2.64 -14.85
CA ALA A 124 8.36 -3.46 -15.28
C ALA A 124 7.54 -2.82 -16.42
N GLY A 125 7.72 -1.51 -16.68
CA GLY A 125 7.02 -0.79 -17.75
C GLY A 125 5.52 -0.62 -17.52
N LEU A 126 5.10 -0.58 -16.25
CA LEU A 126 3.72 -0.48 -15.82
C LEU A 126 3.32 0.98 -15.60
N GLU A 127 2.02 1.24 -15.76
CA GLU A 127 1.41 2.50 -15.35
C GLU A 127 1.14 2.45 -13.84
N VAL A 128 1.61 3.48 -13.14
CA VAL A 128 1.33 3.69 -11.72
C VAL A 128 0.43 4.89 -11.62
N GLU A 129 -0.75 4.69 -11.03
CA GLU A 129 -1.73 5.74 -10.81
C GLU A 129 -1.69 6.18 -9.35
N ASN A 130 -1.91 7.48 -9.14
CA ASN A 130 -2.21 7.99 -7.81
C ASN A 130 -3.66 7.68 -7.46
N LEU A 131 -3.93 7.37 -6.18
CA LEU A 131 -5.29 7.14 -5.69
C LEU A 131 -6.27 8.29 -6.03
N ASP A 132 -5.76 9.53 -6.01
CA ASP A 132 -6.51 10.75 -6.35
C ASP A 132 -6.80 10.89 -7.85
N GLU A 133 -6.02 10.20 -8.69
CA GLU A 133 -6.06 10.28 -10.14
C GLU A 133 -6.79 9.10 -10.77
N LEU A 134 -7.17 8.09 -9.98
CA LEU A 134 -7.94 6.92 -10.42
C LEU A 134 -9.25 7.38 -11.04
N ARG A 135 -9.35 7.26 -12.37
CA ARG A 135 -10.54 7.57 -13.14
C ARG A 135 -11.30 6.29 -13.43
N THR A 136 -12.37 6.03 -12.68
CA THR A 136 -13.34 4.99 -13.03
C THR A 136 -14.50 5.60 -13.80
N ASP A 137 -14.96 4.91 -14.85
CA ASP A 137 -16.11 5.34 -15.65
C ASP A 137 -17.43 5.21 -14.88
N ASP A 138 -17.47 4.33 -13.87
CA ASP A 138 -18.60 4.17 -12.95
C ASP A 138 -18.31 4.83 -11.59
N ARG A 139 -19.26 5.63 -11.12
CA ARG A 139 -19.20 6.37 -9.87
C ARG A 139 -19.43 5.48 -8.65
N GLU A 140 -20.13 4.36 -8.80
CA GLU A 140 -20.38 3.40 -7.72
C GLU A 140 -19.12 2.58 -7.43
N ASP A 141 -18.44 2.11 -8.49
CA ASP A 141 -17.17 1.38 -8.39
C ASP A 141 -16.06 2.24 -7.77
N ALA A 142 -15.95 3.52 -8.19
CA ALA A 142 -15.02 4.46 -7.56
C ALA A 142 -15.21 4.58 -6.05
N GLN A 143 -16.47 4.62 -5.58
CA GLN A 143 -16.76 4.75 -4.15
C GLN A 143 -16.42 3.48 -3.38
N ASN A 144 -16.63 2.31 -3.97
CA ASN A 144 -16.27 1.03 -3.38
C ASN A 144 -14.75 0.89 -3.26
N LEU A 145 -13.99 1.20 -4.32
CA LEU A 145 -12.53 1.18 -4.29
C LEU A 145 -11.96 2.16 -3.26
N LEU A 146 -12.47 3.41 -3.25
CA LEU A 146 -12.07 4.40 -2.25
C LEU A 146 -12.39 3.97 -0.82
N LYS A 147 -13.47 3.23 -0.61
CA LYS A 147 -13.83 2.68 0.71
C LYS A 147 -12.81 1.62 1.14
N ILE A 148 -12.47 0.69 0.25
CA ILE A 148 -11.46 -0.35 0.50
C ILE A 148 -10.13 0.29 0.90
N VAL A 149 -9.65 1.26 0.12
CA VAL A 149 -8.38 1.95 0.40
C VAL A 149 -8.44 2.74 1.71
N LYS A 150 -9.56 3.38 2.04
CA LYS A 150 -9.72 4.07 3.33
C LYS A 150 -9.72 3.12 4.51
N ASP A 151 -10.37 1.97 4.38
CA ASP A 151 -10.45 0.99 5.46
C ASP A 151 -9.10 0.29 5.64
N ALA A 152 -8.37 0.06 4.56
CA ALA A 152 -6.97 -0.33 4.59
C ALA A 152 -6.07 0.68 5.29
N ALA A 153 -6.16 1.96 4.91
CA ALA A 153 -5.39 3.01 5.55
C ALA A 153 -5.67 3.03 7.06
N LYS A 154 -6.91 2.84 7.52
CA LYS A 154 -7.18 2.74 8.96
C LYS A 154 -6.58 1.50 9.64
N ARG A 155 -6.46 0.38 8.91
CA ARG A 155 -5.91 -0.87 9.46
C ARG A 155 -4.39 -0.81 9.60
N TYR A 156 -3.71 -0.22 8.61
CA TYR A 156 -2.26 -0.30 8.47
C TYR A 156 -1.52 1.04 8.65
N HIS A 157 -2.23 2.17 8.75
CA HIS A 157 -1.63 3.45 9.13
C HIS A 157 -1.54 3.50 10.65
N HIS A 158 -0.37 3.17 11.16
CA HIS A 158 -0.02 3.24 12.57
C HIS A 158 0.38 4.66 12.97
#